data_AF-A0AAU3L125-F1
#
_entry.id   AF-A0AAU3L125-F1
#
_cell.length_a   1.000
_cell.length_b   1.000
_cell.length_c   1.000
_cell.angle_alpha   90.00
_cell.angle_beta   90.00
_cell.angle_gamma   90.00
#
_symmetry.space_group_name_H-M   'P 1'
#
loop_
_entity.id
_entity.type
_entity.pdbx_description
1 polymer ?
#
loop_
_entity_poly.entity_id
_entity_poly.type
_entity_poly.pdbx_seq_one_letter_code
_entity_poly.pdbx_strand_id
1 'polypeptide(L)'
;MDNQAYELSALRELVNHRGVVELMDLLAQEPQTVDELRGALGMRRQGAARVLRVLAAYGLVATDGIGSWDESLRFQGTVRLTETGWRTVEMLSDFAVWVELYEQSGTARDR
;
A
#
# COMPACT_ATOMS: atom_id res chain seq x y z
N MET A 1 16.02 17.78 7.95
CA MET A 1 14.81 18.37 7.36
C MET A 1 14.44 17.71 6.03
N ASP A 2 15.38 17.14 5.28
CA ASP A 2 15.07 16.49 3.97
C ASP A 2 14.34 15.15 4.06
N ASN A 3 14.43 14.45 5.19
CA ASN A 3 13.85 13.11 5.34
C ASN A 3 12.31 13.13 5.36
N GLN A 4 11.71 14.09 6.06
CA GLN A 4 10.24 14.18 6.20
C GLN A 4 9.56 14.54 4.87
N ALA A 5 10.14 15.47 4.10
CA ALA A 5 9.60 15.84 2.79
C ALA A 5 9.70 14.68 1.78
N TYR A 6 10.77 13.89 1.86
CA TYR A 6 10.94 12.68 1.05
C TYR A 6 9.94 11.59 1.45
N GLU A 7 9.79 11.32 2.75
CA GLU A 7 8.81 10.37 3.29
C GLU A 7 7.38 10.73 2.88
N LEU A 8 7.00 12.01 2.96
CA LEU A 8 5.67 12.47 2.57
C LEU A 8 5.47 12.42 1.04
N SER A 9 6.51 12.69 0.24
CA SER A 9 6.43 12.53 -1.22
C SER A 9 6.25 11.07 -1.63
N ALA A 10 6.98 10.16 -0.98
CA ALA A 10 6.84 8.71 -1.17
C ALA A 10 5.46 8.21 -0.73
N LEU A 11 4.96 8.69 0.41
CA LEU A 11 3.61 8.39 0.89
C LEU A 11 2.53 8.91 -0.07
N ARG A 12 2.72 10.11 -0.62
CA ARG A 12 1.85 10.69 -1.64
C ARG A 12 1.82 9.84 -2.90
N GLU A 13 2.98 9.43 -3.42
CA GLU A 13 3.05 8.55 -4.58
C GLU A 13 2.29 7.24 -4.32
N LEU A 14 2.52 6.66 -3.14
CA LEU A 14 1.89 5.43 -2.68
C LEU A 14 0.36 5.53 -2.64
N VAL A 15 -0.23 6.55 -1.99
CA VAL A 15 -1.69 6.68 -1.86
C VAL A 15 -2.38 7.07 -3.18
N ASN A 16 -1.65 7.61 -4.15
CA ASN A 16 -2.20 7.88 -5.49
C ASN A 16 -2.43 6.60 -6.31
N HIS A 17 -1.91 5.46 -5.88
CA HIS A 17 -2.24 4.17 -6.48
C HIS A 17 -3.60 3.67 -5.96
N ARG A 18 -4.56 3.60 -6.89
CA ARG A 18 -5.90 3.06 -6.60
C ARG A 18 -5.82 1.69 -5.90
N GLY A 19 -6.52 1.56 -4.77
CA GLY A 19 -6.63 0.31 -4.01
C GLY A 19 -5.52 0.10 -2.97
N VAL A 20 -4.54 0.99 -2.87
CA VAL A 20 -3.47 0.85 -1.86
C VAL A 20 -4.01 1.00 -0.45
N VAL A 21 -4.74 2.08 -0.18
CA VAL A 21 -5.28 2.36 1.16
C VAL A 21 -6.22 1.24 1.60
N GLU A 22 -7.14 0.84 0.72
CA GLU A 22 -8.10 -0.21 1.04
C GLU A 22 -7.43 -1.58 1.25
N LEU A 23 -6.35 -1.87 0.52
CA LEU A 23 -5.61 -3.12 0.72
C LEU A 23 -4.82 -3.08 2.04
N MET A 24 -4.23 -1.93 2.39
CA MET A 24 -3.54 -1.76 3.68
C MET A 24 -4.51 -1.87 4.86
N ASP A 25 -5.71 -1.29 4.75
CA ASP A 25 -6.76 -1.39 5.77
C ASP A 25 -7.25 -2.83 5.97
N LEU A 26 -7.34 -3.62 4.91
CA LEU A 26 -7.67 -5.06 5.02
C LEU A 26 -6.55 -5.83 5.71
N LEU A 27 -5.29 -5.61 5.32
CA LEU A 27 -4.15 -6.29 5.92
C LEU A 27 -3.86 -5.85 7.37
N ALA A 28 -4.33 -4.66 7.77
CA ALA A 28 -4.28 -4.17 9.14
C ALA A 28 -5.32 -4.85 10.05
N GLN A 29 -6.33 -5.52 9.49
CA GLN A 29 -7.26 -6.32 10.29
C GLN A 29 -6.67 -7.69 10.56
N GLU A 30 -6.17 -8.35 9.51
CA GLU A 30 -5.55 -9.67 9.60
C GLU A 30 -4.71 -9.97 8.35
N PRO A 31 -3.73 -10.89 8.44
CA PRO A 31 -3.08 -11.45 7.26
C PRO A 31 -4.09 -12.14 6.33
N GLN A 32 -4.04 -11.86 5.03
CA GLN A 32 -4.98 -12.41 4.05
C GLN A 32 -4.30 -12.94 2.79
N THR A 33 -4.91 -13.95 2.19
CA THR A 33 -4.50 -14.47 0.87
C THR A 33 -4.86 -13.50 -0.26
N VAL A 34 -4.20 -13.67 -1.40
CA VAL A 34 -4.50 -12.87 -2.61
C VAL A 34 -5.97 -12.99 -3.03
N ASP A 35 -6.57 -14.17 -2.89
CA ASP A 35 -7.95 -14.39 -3.33
C ASP A 35 -8.98 -13.77 -2.37
N GLU A 36 -8.70 -13.75 -1.07
CA GLU A 36 -9.51 -13.01 -0.08
C GLU A 36 -9.46 -11.50 -0.36
N LEU A 37 -8.27 -10.93 -0.55
CA LEU A 37 -8.10 -9.51 -0.88
C LEU A 37 -8.84 -9.13 -2.18
N ARG A 38 -8.78 -10.00 -3.19
CA ARG A 38 -9.53 -9.80 -4.45
C ARG A 38 -11.03 -9.83 -4.23
N GLY A 39 -11.52 -10.78 -3.43
CA GLY A 39 -12.92 -10.91 -3.09
C GLY A 39 -13.44 -9.67 -2.37
N ALA A 40 -12.72 -9.23 -1.34
CA ALA A 40 -13.08 -8.06 -0.54
C ALA A 40 -13.08 -6.75 -1.35
N LEU A 41 -12.09 -6.55 -2.23
CA LEU A 41 -11.95 -5.32 -3.02
C LEU A 41 -12.69 -5.35 -4.37
N GLY A 42 -13.38 -6.45 -4.71
CA GLY A 42 -13.99 -6.64 -6.03
C GLY A 42 -12.99 -6.56 -7.19
N MET A 43 -11.71 -6.86 -6.93
CA MET A 43 -10.63 -6.67 -7.88
C MET A 43 -10.36 -7.91 -8.73
N ARG A 44 -10.05 -7.68 -10.01
CA ARG A 44 -9.44 -8.72 -10.85
C ARG A 44 -8.05 -9.08 -10.32
N ARG A 45 -7.60 -10.31 -10.58
CA ARG A 45 -6.29 -10.82 -10.12
C ARG A 45 -5.13 -9.90 -10.47
N GLN A 46 -5.11 -9.38 -11.69
CA GLN A 46 -4.08 -8.47 -12.16
C GLN A 46 -4.10 -7.12 -11.43
N GLY A 47 -5.28 -6.65 -11.00
CA GLY A 47 -5.41 -5.43 -10.21
C GLY A 47 -4.80 -5.60 -8.83
N ALA A 48 -5.20 -6.63 -8.09
CA ALA A 48 -4.62 -6.95 -6.78
C ALA A 48 -3.10 -7.20 -6.87
N ALA A 49 -2.62 -7.88 -7.92
CA ALA A 49 -1.20 -8.05 -8.20
C ALA A 49 -0.44 -6.74 -8.34
N ARG A 50 -0.99 -5.80 -9.07
CA ARG A 50 -0.36 -4.51 -9.27
C ARG A 50 -0.22 -3.76 -7.95
N VAL A 51 -1.28 -3.75 -7.12
CA VAL A 51 -1.25 -3.07 -5.81
C VAL A 51 -0.25 -3.75 -4.87
N LEU A 52 -0.28 -5.09 -4.79
CA LEU A 52 0.66 -5.85 -3.96
C LEU A 52 2.12 -5.64 -4.37
N ARG A 53 2.41 -5.52 -5.67
CA ARG A 53 3.76 -5.19 -6.16
C ARG A 53 4.22 -3.81 -5.73
N VAL A 54 3.32 -2.81 -5.79
CA VAL A 54 3.63 -1.47 -5.28
C VAL A 54 3.96 -1.57 -3.80
N LEU A 55 3.09 -2.15 -2.99
CA LEU A 55 3.32 -2.30 -1.55
C LEU A 55 4.62 -3.07 -1.23
N ALA A 56 4.92 -4.13 -1.98
CA ALA A 56 6.13 -4.91 -1.81
C ALA A 56 7.39 -4.12 -2.19
N ALA A 57 7.34 -3.29 -3.24
CA ALA A 57 8.44 -2.44 -3.66
C ALA A 57 8.80 -1.39 -2.60
N TYR A 58 7.80 -0.92 -1.84
CA TYR A 58 7.99 -0.04 -0.67
C TYR A 58 8.31 -0.82 0.63
N GLY A 59 8.43 -2.16 0.57
CA GLY A 59 8.73 -2.99 1.74
C GLY A 59 7.60 -3.05 2.77
N LEU A 60 6.36 -2.73 2.39
CA LEU A 60 5.21 -2.61 3.30
C LEU A 60 4.52 -3.93 3.56
N VAL A 61 4.68 -4.90 2.67
CA VAL A 61 4.08 -6.23 2.79
C VAL A 61 5.13 -7.32 2.66
N ALA A 62 4.86 -8.43 3.35
CA ALA A 62 5.58 -9.68 3.21
C ALA A 62 4.59 -10.82 2.98
N THR A 63 5.08 -11.93 2.45
CA THR A 63 4.32 -13.18 2.34
C THR A 63 5.11 -14.33 2.96
N ASP A 64 4.40 -15.30 3.51
CA ASP A 64 4.95 -16.58 3.98
C ASP A 64 5.03 -17.63 2.84
N GLY A 65 4.50 -17.32 1.66
CA GLY A 65 4.50 -18.19 0.50
C GLY A 65 5.80 -18.15 -0.31
N ILE A 66 6.09 -19.25 -1.00
CA ILE A 66 7.20 -19.33 -1.97
C ILE A 66 6.77 -18.67 -3.28
N GLY A 67 7.59 -17.76 -3.81
CA GLY A 67 7.39 -17.14 -5.12
C GLY A 67 7.97 -15.74 -5.20
N SER A 68 7.75 -15.10 -6.37
CA SER A 68 8.05 -13.69 -6.60
C SER A 68 6.76 -12.88 -6.75
N TRP A 69 6.78 -11.63 -6.28
CA TRP A 69 5.70 -10.66 -6.51
C TRP A 69 5.53 -10.36 -8.01
N ASP A 70 6.60 -10.49 -8.80
CA ASP A 70 6.62 -10.17 -10.24
C ASP A 70 6.05 -11.28 -11.12
N GLU A 71 6.08 -12.52 -10.65
CA GLU A 71 5.45 -13.63 -11.34
C GLU A 71 3.92 -13.56 -11.19
N SER A 72 3.19 -14.33 -11.99
CA SER A 72 1.73 -14.44 -11.81
C SER A 72 1.49 -14.84 -10.36
N LEU A 73 0.82 -14.00 -9.54
CA LEU A 73 0.59 -14.18 -8.09
C LEU A 73 0.05 -15.59 -7.76
N ARG A 74 0.90 -16.60 -7.77
CA ARG A 74 0.59 -18.02 -7.55
C ARG A 74 1.16 -18.49 -6.23
N PHE A 75 1.71 -17.58 -5.42
CA PHE A 75 2.08 -17.93 -4.06
C PHE A 75 0.81 -18.28 -3.28
N GLN A 76 0.86 -19.40 -2.56
CA GLN A 76 -0.24 -19.95 -1.76
C GLN A 76 -0.19 -19.43 -0.30
N GLY A 77 0.51 -18.33 -0.08
CA GLY A 77 0.75 -17.75 1.23
C GLY A 77 -0.23 -16.64 1.60
N THR A 78 -0.28 -16.33 2.89
CA THR A 78 -0.88 -15.11 3.39
C THR A 78 0.04 -13.93 3.11
N VAL A 79 -0.56 -12.79 2.85
CA VAL A 79 0.09 -11.48 2.80
C VAL A 79 -0.13 -10.83 4.14
N ARG A 80 0.90 -10.20 4.69
CA ARG A 80 0.85 -9.45 5.95
C ARG A 80 1.60 -8.14 5.84
N LEU A 81 1.24 -7.17 6.67
CA LEU A 81 2.03 -5.96 6.84
C LEU A 81 3.38 -6.29 7.48
N THR A 82 4.43 -5.62 7.01
CA THR A 82 5.71 -5.54 7.71
C THR A 82 5.61 -4.51 8.84
N GLU A 83 6.65 -4.38 9.66
CA GLU A 83 6.75 -3.30 10.66
C GLU A 83 6.63 -1.91 10.00
N THR A 84 7.26 -1.71 8.84
CA THR A 84 7.12 -0.49 8.05
C THR A 84 5.69 -0.32 7.55
N GLY A 85 5.05 -1.40 7.08
CA GLY A 85 3.65 -1.39 6.66
C GLY A 85 2.70 -0.93 7.77
N TRP A 86 2.87 -1.44 8.99
CA TRP A 86 2.08 -1.01 10.16
C TRP A 86 2.26 0.47 10.49
N ARG A 87 3.49 0.96 10.52
CA ARG A 87 3.75 2.40 10.73
C ARG A 87 3.08 3.26 9.65
N THR A 88 3.09 2.81 8.40
CA THR A 88 2.41 3.51 7.31
C THR A 88 0.89 3.53 7.49
N VAL A 89 0.27 2.44 7.96
CA VAL A 89 -1.16 2.44 8.32
C VAL A 89 -1.45 3.43 9.46
N GLU A 90 -0.62 3.44 10.50
CA GLU A 90 -0.77 4.38 11.62
C GLU A 90 -0.69 5.83 11.16
N MET A 91 0.26 6.16 10.28
CA MET A 91 0.36 7.50 9.67
C MET A 91 -0.87 7.85 8.83
N LEU A 92 -1.35 6.92 7.99
CA LEU A 92 -2.54 7.14 7.15
C LEU A 92 -3.85 7.18 7.93
N SER A 93 -3.85 6.70 9.18
CA SER A 93 -5.00 6.80 10.09
C SER A 93 -5.14 8.21 10.70
N ASP A 94 -4.10 9.04 10.62
CA ASP A 94 -4.14 10.42 11.09
C ASP A 94 -4.70 11.36 10.01
N PHE A 95 -5.78 12.07 10.34
CA PHE A 95 -6.39 13.05 9.46
C PHE A 95 -5.44 14.20 9.07
N ALA A 96 -4.54 14.60 9.97
CA ALA A 96 -3.57 15.66 9.70
C ALA A 96 -2.62 15.30 8.55
N VAL A 97 -2.25 14.02 8.44
CA VAL A 97 -1.42 13.51 7.35
C VAL A 97 -2.14 13.65 6.00
N TRP A 98 -3.44 13.37 5.94
CA TRP A 98 -4.24 13.58 4.73
C TRP A 98 -4.29 15.05 4.32
N VAL A 99 -4.47 15.98 5.26
CA VAL A 99 -4.44 17.43 4.98
C VAL A 99 -3.10 17.83 4.35
N GLU A 100 -1.98 17.39 4.95
CA GLU A 100 -0.65 17.70 4.45
C GLU A 100 -0.41 17.16 3.03
N LEU A 101 -0.86 15.93 2.76
CA LEU A 101 -0.78 15.31 1.43
C LEU A 101 -1.57 16.10 0.36
N TYR A 102 -2.75 16.63 0.72
CA TYR A 102 -3.58 17.41 -0.19
C TYR A 102 -3.05 18.84 -0.40
N GLU A 103 -2.58 19.52 0.63
CA GLU A 103 -2.05 20.89 0.52
C GLU A 103 -0.82 20.96 -0.39
N GLN A 104 0.05 19.95 -0.36
CA GLN A 104 1.20 19.87 -1.25
C GLN A 104 0.85 19.43 -2.69
N SER A 105 -0.36 18.92 -2.91
CA SER A 105 -0.84 18.59 -4.26
C SER A 105 -1.28 19.84 -5.04
N GLY A 106 -1.79 20.85 -4.35
CA GLY A 106 -2.22 22.13 -4.95
C GLY A 106 -1.06 22.98 -5.47
N THR A 107 0.07 22.97 -4.78
CA THR A 107 1.27 23.74 -5.17
C THR A 107 1.98 23.22 -6.43
N ALA A 108 1.77 21.95 -6.79
CA ALA A 108 2.32 21.35 -8.02
C ALA A 108 1.46 21.58 -9.27
N ARG A 109 0.20 22.01 -9.12
CA ARG A 109 -0.74 22.19 -10.24
C ARG A 109 -0.72 23.62 -10.83
N ASP A 110 -0.08 24.56 -10.15
CA ASP A 110 0.06 25.98 -10.52
C ASP A 110 1.46 26.36 -11.05
N ARG A 111 2.27 25.39 -11.51
CA ARG A 111 3.55 25.64 -12.20
C ARG A 111 3.56 25.10 -13.62
#